data_AF-A0A399XZY5-F1
#
_entry.id   AF-A0A399XZY5-F1
#
_cell.length_a   1.000
_cell.length_b   1.000
_cell.length_c   1.000
_cell.angle_alpha   90.00
_cell.angle_beta   90.00
_cell.angle_gamma   90.00
#
_symmetry.space_group_name_H-M   'P 1'
#
loop_
_entity.id
_entity.type
_entity.pdbx_description
1 polymer ?
#
loop_
_entity_poly.entity_id
_entity_poly.type
_entity_poly.pdbx_seq_one_letter_code
_entity_poly.pdbx_strand_id
1 'polypeptide(L)'
;MSSLETHPLRNLYTLGTERSRRISSWDRSGGNNDWLRIDAGATATLADIKGPGLITHIYCALAHADPFDLRDAILRMYWDDEPTPSVEVPLGDFFALPHCRIKDFASSLVTVNPGTPGSHGFNAYFPMPFATRAQIVIEHQGEAALGGVLGALWYHINYEELDQAPGAEVGRFHAQWRRETTTKSSEPKMTNRQLWPGTNLDGAENFVMLEATGAGQVVGLHLQVDNIAGGWWGEGDDMWFIDGLAWPPPIHGTGTEEIFGGGACPETEYGGPTHGFHLIEHLDGELWKGKSAMYRWFLHDPVRFSESVKATVEHGHANNFENDYAAVGYWYQAEPHSPFPALLDRDSRRPRVPAGFDDLRTSLSGLVGKVVSRHAPGTAEFERGLHGVGEAFEAVYTGDFEAAAEIAASIGDDQQ
;
A
#
# COMPACT_ATOMS: atom_id res chain seq x y z
N MET A 1 13.13 -22.43 31.15
CA MET A 1 13.84 -21.71 30.08
C MET A 1 14.58 -20.55 30.72
N SER A 2 15.80 -20.28 30.27
CA SER A 2 16.64 -19.15 30.72
C SER A 2 16.02 -17.81 30.28
N SER A 3 16.31 -16.72 31.00
CA SER A 3 15.93 -15.37 30.55
C SER A 3 16.52 -15.02 29.17
N LEU A 4 17.65 -15.63 28.80
CA LEU A 4 18.26 -15.51 27.48
C LEU A 4 17.44 -16.20 26.37
N GLU A 5 16.76 -17.31 26.68
CA GLU A 5 16.00 -18.09 25.69
C GLU A 5 14.62 -17.47 25.40
N THR A 6 14.03 -16.80 26.39
CA THR A 6 12.69 -16.21 26.29
C THR A 6 12.68 -14.71 26.07
N HIS A 7 13.85 -14.06 25.93
CA HIS A 7 13.91 -12.61 25.74
C HIS A 7 13.29 -12.21 24.38
N PRO A 8 12.44 -11.18 24.32
CA PRO A 8 11.81 -10.74 23.06
C PRO A 8 12.81 -10.32 21.97
N LEU A 9 13.98 -9.83 22.38
CA LEU A 9 15.08 -9.42 21.49
C LEU A 9 16.23 -10.43 21.42
N ARG A 10 15.98 -11.72 21.71
CA ARG A 10 17.04 -12.75 21.76
C ARG A 10 17.83 -12.86 20.46
N ASN A 11 17.19 -12.58 19.32
CA ASN A 11 17.80 -12.59 18.00
C ASN A 11 18.94 -11.56 17.86
N LEU A 12 18.98 -10.51 18.68
CA LEU A 12 20.04 -9.50 18.61
C LEU A 12 21.38 -9.96 19.20
N TYR A 13 21.37 -10.95 20.10
CA TYR A 13 22.58 -11.43 20.79
C TYR A 13 22.79 -12.94 20.70
N THR A 14 21.84 -13.68 20.12
CA THR A 14 22.01 -15.09 19.77
C THR A 14 22.68 -15.17 18.41
N LEU A 15 23.88 -15.72 18.35
CA LEU A 15 24.62 -15.88 17.10
C LEU A 15 24.13 -17.14 16.37
N GLY A 16 23.67 -16.97 15.13
CA GLY A 16 23.24 -18.05 14.24
C GLY A 16 24.17 -18.25 13.02
N THR A 17 23.77 -19.11 12.10
CA THR A 17 24.53 -19.44 10.86
C THR A 17 23.99 -18.76 9.61
N GLU A 18 22.92 -17.98 9.75
CA GLU A 18 22.27 -17.23 8.69
C GLU A 18 23.24 -16.21 8.10
N ARG A 19 23.14 -15.97 6.79
CA ARG A 19 24.04 -15.05 6.09
C ARG A 19 23.25 -13.89 5.51
N SER A 20 23.55 -12.67 5.94
CA SER A 20 22.93 -11.47 5.39
C SER A 20 23.35 -11.26 3.92
N ARG A 21 22.36 -10.90 3.12
CA ARG A 21 22.48 -10.62 1.68
C ARG A 21 21.60 -9.44 1.31
N ARG A 22 21.91 -8.81 0.17
CA ARG A 22 21.10 -7.75 -0.43
C ARG A 22 21.14 -7.86 -1.95
N ILE A 23 19.97 -7.71 -2.56
CA ILE A 23 19.84 -7.34 -3.98
C ILE A 23 19.35 -5.89 -4.03
N SER A 24 19.97 -5.06 -4.88
CA SER A 24 19.62 -3.65 -4.98
C SER A 24 19.82 -3.09 -6.38
N SER A 25 19.35 -1.87 -6.59
CA SER A 25 19.55 -1.10 -7.82
C SER A 25 20.96 -0.51 -8.00
N TRP A 26 21.93 -0.80 -7.13
CA TRP A 26 23.27 -0.20 -7.14
C TRP A 26 24.00 -0.29 -8.50
N ASP A 27 24.82 0.70 -8.84
CA ASP A 27 25.57 0.75 -10.10
C ASP A 27 26.69 -0.29 -10.13
N ARG A 28 26.54 -1.33 -10.96
CA ARG A 28 27.48 -2.46 -11.04
C ARG A 28 28.87 -2.08 -11.56
N SER A 29 29.03 -0.88 -12.12
CA SER A 29 30.34 -0.34 -12.49
C SER A 29 31.12 0.24 -11.30
N GLY A 30 30.45 0.44 -10.15
CA GLY A 30 30.98 1.18 -9.00
C GLY A 30 30.76 2.70 -9.10
N GLY A 31 29.96 3.16 -10.07
CA GLY A 31 29.50 4.54 -10.20
C GLY A 31 28.37 4.89 -9.23
N ASN A 32 27.57 5.89 -9.58
CA ASN A 32 26.49 6.45 -8.73
C ASN A 32 25.12 6.44 -9.43
N ASN A 33 24.97 5.69 -10.54
CA ASN A 33 23.66 5.49 -11.16
C ASN A 33 22.93 4.33 -10.48
N ASP A 34 22.67 4.48 -9.18
CA ASP A 34 22.18 3.43 -8.28
C ASP A 34 20.67 3.14 -8.39
N TRP A 35 20.09 3.35 -9.58
CA TRP A 35 18.66 3.22 -9.84
C TRP A 35 18.40 2.29 -11.03
N LEU A 36 17.21 1.70 -11.04
CA LEU A 36 16.71 0.86 -12.12
C LEU A 36 15.71 1.66 -12.97
N ARG A 37 15.90 1.64 -14.28
CA ARG A 37 14.91 2.15 -15.24
C ARG A 37 13.93 1.06 -15.63
N ILE A 38 12.63 1.38 -15.59
CA ILE A 38 11.55 0.50 -16.07
C ILE A 38 10.66 1.33 -16.99
N ASP A 39 10.71 1.05 -18.28
CA ASP A 39 9.90 1.78 -19.27
C ASP A 39 8.42 1.37 -19.21
N ALA A 40 7.56 2.21 -19.81
CA ALA A 40 6.12 1.95 -19.92
C ALA A 40 5.83 0.57 -20.57
N GLY A 41 4.96 -0.21 -19.92
CA GLY A 41 4.58 -1.56 -20.35
C GLY A 41 5.64 -2.64 -20.08
N ALA A 42 6.80 -2.28 -19.50
CA ALA A 42 7.86 -3.24 -19.23
C ALA A 42 7.66 -3.97 -17.89
N THR A 43 8.22 -5.17 -17.80
CA THR A 43 8.38 -5.91 -16.54
C THR A 43 9.86 -6.06 -16.22
N ALA A 44 10.24 -5.80 -14.98
CA ALA A 44 11.61 -5.99 -14.49
C ALA A 44 11.64 -6.95 -13.31
N THR A 45 12.65 -7.83 -13.30
CA THR A 45 12.96 -8.68 -12.14
C THR A 45 13.79 -7.90 -11.15
N LEU A 46 13.24 -7.64 -9.96
CA LEU A 46 13.95 -6.97 -8.87
C LEU A 46 14.85 -7.95 -8.11
N ALA A 47 14.39 -9.20 -7.95
CA ALA A 47 15.16 -10.29 -7.33
C ALA A 47 14.76 -11.66 -7.90
N ASP A 48 15.76 -12.54 -8.01
CA ASP A 48 15.64 -13.97 -8.26
C ASP A 48 16.63 -14.70 -7.34
N ILE A 49 16.14 -15.12 -6.18
CA ILE A 49 16.95 -15.69 -5.10
C ILE A 49 16.71 -17.20 -5.09
N LYS A 50 17.79 -17.98 -5.17
CA LYS A 50 17.74 -19.46 -5.15
C LYS A 50 18.19 -20.00 -3.81
N GLY A 51 17.57 -21.10 -3.40
CA GLY A 51 17.79 -21.77 -2.13
C GLY A 51 16.92 -21.22 -1.00
N PRO A 52 17.03 -21.81 0.21
CA PRO A 52 16.31 -21.35 1.39
C PRO A 52 16.66 -19.92 1.79
N GLY A 53 15.66 -19.13 2.15
CA GLY A 53 15.89 -17.76 2.59
C GLY A 53 14.73 -17.13 3.35
N LEU A 54 15.02 -15.96 3.91
CA LEU A 54 14.06 -15.09 4.59
C LEU A 54 14.28 -13.65 4.16
N ILE A 55 13.35 -13.07 3.40
CA ILE A 55 13.37 -11.63 3.14
C ILE A 55 12.99 -10.91 4.43
N THR A 56 13.81 -9.94 4.85
CA THR A 56 13.63 -9.24 6.12
C THR A 56 13.29 -7.77 5.94
N HIS A 57 13.60 -7.20 4.77
CA HIS A 57 13.32 -5.80 4.50
C HIS A 57 13.29 -5.51 2.99
N ILE A 58 12.26 -4.80 2.56
CA ILE A 58 12.16 -4.23 1.22
C ILE A 58 12.12 -2.71 1.35
N TYR A 59 12.97 -2.03 0.60
CA TYR A 59 12.98 -0.57 0.45
C TYR A 59 12.77 -0.21 -1.00
N CYS A 60 11.98 0.84 -1.24
CA CYS A 60 11.82 1.48 -2.52
C CYS A 60 11.84 3.01 -2.36
N ALA A 61 12.36 3.72 -3.36
CA ALA A 61 12.16 5.16 -3.50
C ALA A 61 12.01 5.53 -4.98
N LEU A 62 11.20 6.54 -5.22
CA LEU A 62 11.01 7.18 -6.50
C LEU A 62 11.25 8.68 -6.33
N ALA A 63 11.75 9.35 -7.36
CA ALA A 63 12.00 10.78 -7.33
C ALA A 63 11.07 11.52 -8.28
N HIS A 64 10.23 12.42 -7.74
CA HIS A 64 9.23 13.19 -8.51
C HIS A 64 8.39 12.30 -9.45
N ALA A 65 7.96 11.15 -8.92
CA ALA A 65 7.20 10.17 -9.69
C ALA A 65 5.86 10.74 -10.13
N ASP A 66 5.34 10.25 -11.27
CA ASP A 66 3.93 10.50 -11.58
C ASP A 66 3.09 9.89 -10.43
N PRO A 67 2.15 10.63 -9.82
CA PRO A 67 1.35 10.10 -8.72
C PRO A 67 0.67 8.76 -9.04
N PHE A 68 0.25 8.54 -10.29
CA PHE A 68 -0.36 7.29 -10.71
C PHE A 68 0.61 6.12 -10.83
N ASP A 69 1.94 6.35 -10.87
CA ASP A 69 2.95 5.27 -10.81
C ASP A 69 2.73 4.38 -9.57
N LEU A 70 2.21 4.95 -8.47
CA LEU A 70 1.90 4.21 -7.24
C LEU A 70 0.83 3.12 -7.43
N ARG A 71 -0.02 3.21 -8.45
CA ARG A 71 -1.01 2.18 -8.81
C ARG A 71 -0.83 1.53 -10.19
N ASP A 72 0.02 2.12 -11.01
CA ASP A 72 0.35 1.60 -12.33
C ASP A 72 1.52 0.62 -12.29
N ALA A 73 2.41 0.73 -11.30
CA ALA A 73 3.45 -0.27 -11.04
C ALA A 73 2.92 -1.41 -10.16
N ILE A 74 2.90 -2.63 -10.68
CA ILE A 74 2.35 -3.81 -10.01
C ILE A 74 3.49 -4.69 -9.50
N LEU A 75 3.58 -4.80 -8.18
CA LEU A 75 4.54 -5.67 -7.50
C LEU A 75 4.00 -7.09 -7.45
N ARG A 76 4.79 -8.05 -7.93
CA ARG A 76 4.48 -9.47 -7.79
C ARG A 76 5.62 -10.24 -7.14
N MET A 77 5.26 -11.14 -6.23
CA MET A 77 6.20 -12.06 -5.58
C MET A 77 5.71 -13.49 -5.73
N TYR A 78 6.66 -14.38 -6.03
CA TYR A 78 6.43 -15.82 -6.20
C TYR A 78 7.37 -16.57 -5.28
N TRP A 79 6.82 -17.53 -4.54
CA TRP A 79 7.58 -18.38 -3.64
C TRP A 79 7.68 -19.80 -4.18
N ASP A 80 8.83 -20.42 -3.99
CA ASP A 80 9.04 -21.86 -4.20
C ASP A 80 8.64 -22.39 -5.59
N ASP A 81 8.88 -21.59 -6.62
CA ASP A 81 8.56 -21.87 -8.04
C ASP A 81 7.05 -22.07 -8.33
N GLU A 82 6.18 -21.51 -7.49
CA GLU A 82 4.75 -21.47 -7.74
C GLU A 82 4.41 -20.72 -9.05
N PRO A 83 3.38 -21.17 -9.80
CA PRO A 83 3.00 -20.55 -11.06
C PRO A 83 2.18 -19.26 -10.89
N THR A 84 1.61 -19.02 -9.72
CA THR A 84 0.73 -17.88 -9.41
C THR A 84 1.32 -17.07 -8.26
N PRO A 85 1.28 -15.73 -8.30
CA PRO A 85 1.95 -14.93 -7.29
C PRO A 85 1.21 -14.97 -5.94
N SER A 86 1.91 -15.25 -4.84
CA SER A 86 1.38 -15.01 -3.49
C SER A 86 1.25 -13.53 -3.13
N VAL A 87 1.94 -12.63 -3.83
CA VAL A 87 1.78 -11.18 -3.68
C VAL A 87 1.41 -10.57 -5.03
N GLU A 88 0.27 -9.87 -5.13
CA GLU A 88 -0.10 -9.07 -6.29
C GLU A 88 -0.79 -7.78 -5.83
N VAL A 89 -0.02 -6.71 -5.79
CA VAL A 89 -0.43 -5.42 -5.18
C VAL A 89 0.18 -4.28 -5.98
N PRO A 90 -0.54 -3.18 -6.22
CA PRO A 90 0.09 -1.97 -6.72
C PRO A 90 1.18 -1.47 -5.74
N LEU A 91 2.28 -0.93 -6.28
CA LEU A 91 3.50 -0.64 -5.53
C LEU A 91 3.23 0.24 -4.31
N GLY A 92 2.45 1.31 -4.48
CA GLY A 92 2.14 2.22 -3.38
C GLY A 92 1.25 1.57 -2.33
N ASP A 93 0.20 0.87 -2.75
CA ASP A 93 -0.74 0.21 -1.83
C ASP A 93 -0.03 -0.86 -0.96
N PHE A 94 1.01 -1.54 -1.48
CA PHE A 94 1.83 -2.47 -0.69
C PHE A 94 2.48 -1.80 0.52
N PHE A 95 2.99 -0.57 0.34
CA PHE A 95 3.56 0.27 1.40
C PHE A 95 2.51 1.15 2.10
N ALA A 96 1.24 0.76 2.06
CA ALA A 96 0.14 1.48 2.69
C ALA A 96 0.06 2.97 2.31
N LEU A 97 0.48 3.31 1.08
CA LEU A 97 0.26 4.63 0.50
C LEU A 97 -1.18 4.73 0.01
N PRO A 98 -1.96 5.72 0.46
CA PRO A 98 -3.37 5.78 0.14
C PRO A 98 -3.64 6.54 -1.15
N HIS A 99 -4.54 6.05 -1.99
CA HIS A 99 -5.14 6.81 -3.12
C HIS A 99 -4.13 7.48 -4.07
N CYS A 100 -2.98 6.87 -4.35
CA CYS A 100 -1.88 7.50 -5.10
C CYS A 100 -1.36 8.81 -4.46
N ARG A 101 -1.46 8.92 -3.14
CA ARG A 101 -0.98 10.01 -2.31
C ARG A 101 0.17 9.52 -1.46
N ILE A 102 1.10 10.41 -1.14
CA ILE A 102 2.18 10.10 -0.22
C ILE A 102 1.92 10.82 1.11
N LYS A 103 1.92 10.04 2.18
CA LYS A 103 1.83 10.51 3.55
C LYS A 103 2.96 9.86 4.33
N ASP A 104 3.78 10.67 4.97
CA ASP A 104 4.79 10.16 5.89
C ASP A 104 4.11 9.56 7.11
N PHE A 105 4.48 8.33 7.44
CA PHE A 105 4.04 7.68 8.67
C PHE A 105 5.02 6.58 9.08
N ALA A 106 5.03 6.28 10.38
CA ALA A 106 5.86 5.23 10.94
C ALA A 106 4.99 4.21 11.68
N SER A 107 5.09 2.95 11.26
CA SER A 107 4.51 1.80 11.94
C SER A 107 5.54 0.67 12.07
N SER A 108 5.18 -0.45 12.69
CA SER A 108 6.10 -1.58 12.91
C SER A 108 6.44 -2.36 11.65
N LEU A 109 5.51 -2.47 10.68
CA LEU A 109 5.72 -3.28 9.47
C LEU A 109 5.95 -2.46 8.21
N VAL A 110 5.47 -1.22 8.19
CA VAL A 110 5.61 -0.30 7.05
C VAL A 110 5.97 1.10 7.54
N THR A 111 6.92 1.74 6.88
CA THR A 111 7.25 3.16 7.12
C THR A 111 7.45 3.91 5.82
N VAL A 112 6.97 5.14 5.78
CA VAL A 112 7.18 6.11 4.71
C VAL A 112 7.91 7.28 5.33
N ASN A 113 9.16 7.48 4.90
CA ASN A 113 10.04 8.48 5.46
C ASN A 113 10.24 9.65 4.47
N PRO A 114 10.32 10.88 4.98
CA PRO A 114 10.49 12.06 4.16
C PRO A 114 11.85 12.05 3.45
N GLY A 115 11.86 12.51 2.21
CA GLY A 115 13.06 12.88 1.47
C GLY A 115 13.08 14.37 1.13
N THR A 116 13.71 14.72 0.01
CA THR A 116 13.49 16.04 -0.61
C THR A 116 12.04 16.13 -1.09
N PRO A 117 11.41 17.32 -1.10
CA PRO A 117 10.05 17.48 -1.60
C PRO A 117 9.82 16.75 -2.93
N GLY A 118 8.72 16.01 -3.04
CA GLY A 118 8.36 15.18 -4.18
C GLY A 118 8.97 13.78 -4.19
N SER A 119 9.81 13.42 -3.21
CA SER A 119 10.57 12.17 -3.19
C SER A 119 10.62 11.57 -1.78
N HIS A 120 10.28 10.28 -1.66
CA HIS A 120 10.05 9.63 -0.36
C HIS A 120 10.63 8.21 -0.33
N GLY A 121 10.96 7.73 0.87
CA GLY A 121 11.49 6.39 1.09
C GLY A 121 10.45 5.45 1.70
N PHE A 122 10.08 4.39 0.98
CA PHE A 122 9.12 3.38 1.41
C PHE A 122 9.84 2.15 1.95
N ASN A 123 9.44 1.66 3.11
CA ASN A 123 10.08 0.53 3.79
C ASN A 123 9.02 -0.46 4.26
N ALA A 124 9.29 -1.75 4.07
CA ALA A 124 8.45 -2.85 4.54
C ALA A 124 9.33 -3.89 5.25
N TYR A 125 8.84 -4.37 6.41
CA TYR A 125 9.57 -5.24 7.33
C TYR A 125 8.84 -6.58 7.59
N PHE A 126 7.94 -6.97 6.68
CA PHE A 126 7.32 -8.30 6.75
C PHE A 126 8.39 -9.39 6.54
N PRO A 127 8.50 -10.40 7.43
CA PRO A 127 9.39 -11.54 7.23
C PRO A 127 8.83 -12.48 6.16
N MET A 128 9.48 -12.63 4.99
CA MET A 128 8.98 -13.47 3.89
C MET A 128 9.89 -14.70 3.70
N PRO A 129 9.62 -15.82 4.41
CA PRO A 129 10.39 -17.04 4.27
C PRO A 129 10.07 -17.76 2.95
N PHE A 130 11.07 -18.44 2.38
CA PHE A 130 10.94 -19.30 1.20
C PHE A 130 11.92 -20.47 1.29
N ALA A 131 11.57 -21.61 0.70
CA ALA A 131 12.31 -22.85 0.80
C ALA A 131 13.26 -23.10 -0.39
N THR A 132 12.84 -22.80 -1.62
CA THR A 132 13.60 -23.11 -2.83
C THR A 132 13.91 -21.89 -3.69
N ARG A 133 12.99 -20.93 -3.79
CA ARG A 133 13.20 -19.72 -4.60
C ARG A 133 12.28 -18.58 -4.17
N ALA A 134 12.78 -17.35 -4.29
CA ALA A 134 11.96 -16.15 -4.25
C ALA A 134 12.17 -15.35 -5.54
N GLN A 135 11.08 -15.06 -6.25
CA GLN A 135 11.11 -14.19 -7.43
C GLN A 135 10.25 -12.95 -7.17
N ILE A 136 10.86 -11.77 -7.29
CA ILE A 136 10.17 -10.48 -7.13
C ILE A 136 10.29 -9.74 -8.45
N VAL A 137 9.14 -9.36 -9.01
CA VAL A 137 9.04 -8.62 -10.26
C VAL A 137 8.15 -7.40 -10.09
N ILE A 138 8.37 -6.40 -10.94
CA ILE A 138 7.50 -5.24 -11.06
C ILE A 138 7.11 -5.05 -12.52
N GLU A 139 5.82 -4.95 -12.78
CA GLU A 139 5.26 -4.61 -14.10
C GLU A 139 4.78 -3.17 -14.06
N HIS A 140 5.28 -2.32 -14.95
CA HIS A 140 4.84 -0.92 -15.01
C HIS A 140 3.84 -0.72 -16.14
N GLN A 141 2.59 -0.39 -15.79
CA GLN A 141 1.50 -0.19 -16.75
C GLN A 141 1.26 1.30 -17.10
N GLY A 142 2.10 2.20 -16.58
CA GLY A 142 2.00 3.64 -16.81
C GLY A 142 2.33 4.06 -18.25
N GLU A 143 2.21 5.36 -18.52
CA GLU A 143 2.41 5.94 -19.85
C GLU A 143 3.85 6.40 -20.10
N ALA A 144 4.59 6.65 -19.03
CA ALA A 144 6.02 6.98 -19.02
C ALA A 144 6.80 5.92 -18.24
N ALA A 145 8.12 6.07 -18.13
CA ALA A 145 8.92 5.21 -17.27
C ALA A 145 8.52 5.38 -15.79
N LEU A 146 8.64 4.31 -15.01
CA LEU A 146 8.38 4.34 -13.56
C LEU A 146 9.35 5.32 -12.87
N GLY A 147 8.81 6.25 -12.07
CA GLY A 147 9.56 7.37 -11.51
C GLY A 147 9.54 8.60 -12.43
N GLY A 148 8.49 8.71 -13.26
CA GLY A 148 8.25 9.86 -14.14
C GLY A 148 9.40 10.17 -15.10
N VAL A 149 9.72 11.47 -15.22
CA VAL A 149 10.73 11.97 -16.17
C VAL A 149 12.12 11.43 -15.88
N LEU A 150 12.48 11.28 -14.59
CA LEU A 150 13.76 10.71 -14.19
C LEU A 150 13.82 9.20 -14.49
N GLY A 151 12.67 8.52 -14.40
CA GLY A 151 12.55 7.09 -14.69
C GLY A 151 13.38 6.25 -13.72
N ALA A 152 13.48 6.69 -12.46
CA ALA A 152 14.41 6.16 -11.48
C ALA A 152 13.70 5.47 -10.31
N LEU A 153 13.90 4.15 -10.21
CA LEU A 153 13.53 3.35 -9.05
C LEU A 153 14.79 2.94 -8.27
N TRP A 154 14.91 3.40 -7.04
CA TRP A 154 15.88 2.85 -6.09
C TRP A 154 15.21 1.73 -5.30
N TYR A 155 15.90 0.61 -5.10
CA TYR A 155 15.36 -0.47 -4.27
C TYR A 155 16.43 -1.26 -3.53
N HIS A 156 16.06 -1.81 -2.36
CA HIS A 156 16.81 -2.83 -1.64
C HIS A 156 15.89 -4.00 -1.28
N ILE A 157 16.37 -5.23 -1.46
CA ILE A 157 15.77 -6.46 -0.95
C ILE A 157 16.82 -7.10 -0.06
N ASN A 158 16.69 -6.89 1.26
CA ASN A 158 17.52 -7.53 2.27
C ASN A 158 16.94 -8.89 2.61
N TYR A 159 17.80 -9.90 2.67
CA TYR A 159 17.39 -11.23 3.06
C TYR A 159 18.50 -11.96 3.81
N GLU A 160 18.09 -12.98 4.54
CA GLU A 160 18.97 -13.97 5.15
C GLU A 160 18.96 -15.22 4.28
N GLU A 161 20.14 -15.64 3.84
CA GLU A 161 20.35 -16.94 3.22
C GLU A 161 20.44 -18.00 4.32
N LEU A 162 19.62 -19.03 4.23
CA LEU A 162 19.48 -20.08 5.25
C LEU A 162 20.16 -21.37 4.79
N ASP A 163 20.70 -22.14 5.74
CA ASP A 163 21.31 -23.44 5.44
C ASP A 163 20.26 -24.55 5.23
N GLN A 164 19.07 -24.37 5.77
CA GLN A 164 17.98 -25.33 5.70
C GLN A 164 16.70 -24.62 5.29
N ALA A 165 15.86 -25.34 4.53
CA ALA A 165 14.52 -24.87 4.22
C ALA A 165 13.73 -24.63 5.52
N PRO A 166 12.86 -23.61 5.56
CA PRO A 166 11.89 -23.46 6.64
C PRO A 166 11.07 -24.74 6.82
N GLY A 167 10.66 -25.03 8.05
CA GLY A 167 9.80 -26.18 8.37
C GLY A 167 8.44 -26.11 7.67
N ALA A 168 7.75 -27.24 7.60
CA ALA A 168 6.44 -27.35 6.94
C ALA A 168 5.34 -26.50 7.61
N GLU A 169 5.56 -26.10 8.86
CA GLU A 169 4.70 -25.20 9.63
C GLU A 169 4.86 -23.71 9.27
N VAL A 170 5.92 -23.36 8.53
CA VAL A 170 6.22 -21.96 8.16
C VAL A 170 5.43 -21.57 6.92
N GLY A 171 4.42 -20.72 7.11
CA GLY A 171 3.62 -20.16 6.02
C GLY A 171 4.41 -19.20 5.13
N ARG A 172 3.93 -18.99 3.90
CA ARG A 172 4.43 -17.98 2.97
C ARG A 172 3.67 -16.69 3.10
N PHE A 173 4.38 -15.57 2.93
CA PHE A 173 3.79 -14.24 3.00
C PHE A 173 2.94 -13.96 1.78
N HIS A 174 1.76 -13.40 1.98
CA HIS A 174 0.84 -13.03 0.94
C HIS A 174 0.34 -11.60 1.14
N ALA A 175 0.09 -10.93 0.03
CA ALA A 175 -0.65 -9.68 0.02
C ALA A 175 -1.43 -9.52 -1.29
N GLN A 176 -2.67 -9.03 -1.18
CA GLN A 176 -3.53 -8.85 -2.34
C GLN A 176 -4.31 -7.55 -2.20
N TRP A 177 -4.40 -6.82 -3.31
CA TRP A 177 -5.19 -5.60 -3.42
C TRP A 177 -6.59 -5.86 -3.98
N ARG A 178 -7.59 -5.18 -3.43
CA ARG A 178 -8.98 -5.19 -3.90
C ARG A 178 -9.54 -3.79 -3.97
N ARG A 179 -10.51 -3.56 -4.85
CA ARG A 179 -11.24 -2.30 -4.94
C ARG A 179 -12.66 -2.48 -5.49
N GLU A 180 -13.56 -1.66 -4.97
CA GLU A 180 -14.86 -1.36 -5.55
C GLU A 180 -14.96 0.15 -5.74
N THR A 181 -15.01 0.61 -6.99
CA THR A 181 -14.99 2.05 -7.34
C THR A 181 -16.18 2.82 -6.73
N THR A 182 -17.33 2.18 -6.66
CA THR A 182 -18.51 2.71 -5.96
C THR A 182 -19.31 1.53 -5.46
N THR A 183 -19.29 1.32 -4.16
CA THR A 183 -20.18 0.37 -3.49
C THR A 183 -21.63 0.76 -3.79
N LYS A 184 -22.51 -0.24 -3.85
CA LYS A 184 -23.93 0.00 -4.13
C LYS A 184 -24.71 -0.17 -2.85
N SER A 185 -25.55 0.82 -2.56
CA SER A 185 -26.39 0.75 -1.38
C SER A 185 -27.34 -0.44 -1.49
N SER A 186 -27.42 -1.23 -0.42
CA SER A 186 -28.43 -2.28 -0.28
C SER A 186 -29.85 -1.70 -0.22
N GLU A 187 -29.99 -0.42 0.15
CA GLU A 187 -31.27 0.30 0.20
C GLU A 187 -31.28 1.63 -0.58
N PRO A 188 -31.58 1.59 -1.89
CA PRO A 188 -31.43 2.72 -2.80
C PRO A 188 -32.37 3.91 -2.53
N LYS A 189 -33.34 3.77 -1.63
CA LYS A 189 -34.27 4.85 -1.25
C LYS A 189 -33.75 5.72 -0.11
N MET A 190 -32.77 5.25 0.65
CA MET A 190 -32.29 5.87 1.88
C MET A 190 -30.76 5.70 2.01
N THR A 191 -30.03 6.03 0.95
CA THR A 191 -28.58 5.93 0.88
C THR A 191 -27.89 6.99 1.75
N ASN A 192 -26.66 6.69 2.17
CA ASN A 192 -25.73 7.62 2.83
C ASN A 192 -26.31 8.29 4.09
N ARG A 193 -26.89 7.48 4.99
CA ARG A 193 -27.40 7.97 6.28
C ARG A 193 -26.63 7.32 7.42
N GLN A 194 -25.99 8.14 8.25
CA GLN A 194 -25.27 7.66 9.43
C GLN A 194 -26.16 6.80 10.33
N LEU A 195 -27.26 7.37 10.84
CA LEU A 195 -28.21 6.63 11.68
C LEU A 195 -29.30 6.00 10.82
N TRP A 196 -29.27 4.67 10.72
CA TRP A 196 -30.14 3.88 9.85
C TRP A 196 -30.62 2.62 10.59
N PRO A 197 -31.93 2.25 10.54
CA PRO A 197 -32.45 1.05 11.21
C PRO A 197 -32.38 -0.21 10.34
N GLY A 198 -31.44 -0.27 9.38
CA GLY A 198 -31.24 -1.43 8.53
C GLY A 198 -30.79 -2.66 9.30
N THR A 199 -30.80 -3.80 8.62
CA THR A 199 -30.26 -5.05 9.18
C THR A 199 -29.46 -5.76 8.10
N ASN A 200 -28.24 -6.15 8.45
CA ASN A 200 -27.41 -7.04 7.66
C ASN A 200 -27.21 -8.33 8.45
N LEU A 201 -27.61 -9.46 7.87
CA LEU A 201 -27.63 -10.77 8.54
C LEU A 201 -26.85 -11.83 7.76
N ASP A 202 -26.06 -11.42 6.77
CA ASP A 202 -25.28 -12.35 5.96
C ASP A 202 -23.96 -11.77 5.44
N GLY A 203 -23.79 -10.44 5.44
CA GLY A 203 -22.60 -9.78 4.91
C GLY A 203 -22.41 -9.96 3.40
N ALA A 204 -23.46 -10.33 2.67
CA ALA A 204 -23.35 -10.71 1.26
C ALA A 204 -22.87 -9.57 0.36
N GLU A 205 -23.32 -8.34 0.67
CA GLU A 205 -23.01 -7.10 -0.06
C GLU A 205 -21.91 -6.26 0.62
N ASN A 206 -21.23 -6.82 1.63
CA ASN A 206 -20.10 -6.13 2.28
C ASN A 206 -18.93 -6.00 1.30
N PHE A 207 -18.15 -4.93 1.45
CA PHE A 207 -16.88 -4.82 0.76
C PHE A 207 -15.92 -5.89 1.27
N VAL A 208 -15.31 -6.66 0.37
CA VAL A 208 -14.41 -7.76 0.74
C VAL A 208 -12.97 -7.24 0.80
N MET A 209 -12.42 -7.11 2.01
CA MET A 209 -11.04 -6.64 2.22
C MET A 209 -10.00 -7.71 1.92
N LEU A 210 -10.28 -8.97 2.28
CA LEU A 210 -9.40 -10.13 2.09
C LEU A 210 -10.23 -11.40 1.98
N GLU A 211 -9.83 -12.32 1.12
CA GLU A 211 -10.39 -13.67 1.06
C GLU A 211 -9.31 -14.64 0.62
N ALA A 212 -9.17 -15.74 1.35
CA ALA A 212 -8.15 -16.74 1.13
C ALA A 212 -8.68 -18.14 1.49
N THR A 213 -8.11 -19.16 0.86
CA THR A 213 -8.35 -20.58 1.14
C THR A 213 -7.03 -21.25 1.48
N GLY A 214 -7.06 -22.15 2.44
CA GLY A 214 -5.89 -22.82 3.02
C GLY A 214 -5.83 -22.61 4.53
N ALA A 215 -4.76 -23.07 5.16
CA ALA A 215 -4.49 -22.83 6.57
C ALA A 215 -3.52 -21.67 6.73
N GLY A 216 -3.86 -20.69 7.58
CA GLY A 216 -3.08 -19.48 7.70
C GLY A 216 -3.51 -18.53 8.81
N GLN A 217 -2.99 -17.31 8.72
CA GLN A 217 -3.31 -16.24 9.64
C GLN A 217 -3.16 -14.86 8.97
N VAL A 218 -4.17 -14.02 9.12
CA VAL A 218 -4.13 -12.62 8.69
C VAL A 218 -3.33 -11.81 9.69
N VAL A 219 -2.41 -10.99 9.17
CA VAL A 219 -1.46 -10.19 9.97
C VAL A 219 -1.55 -8.70 9.69
N GLY A 220 -2.30 -8.27 8.67
CA GLY A 220 -2.48 -6.87 8.40
C GLY A 220 -3.65 -6.54 7.49
N LEU A 221 -4.15 -5.32 7.64
CA LEU A 221 -5.09 -4.67 6.74
C LEU A 221 -4.65 -3.23 6.51
N HIS A 222 -4.75 -2.79 5.26
CA HIS A 222 -4.74 -1.38 4.90
C HIS A 222 -6.04 -1.10 4.14
N LEU A 223 -6.92 -0.27 4.70
CA LEU A 223 -8.19 0.11 4.09
C LEU A 223 -8.11 1.57 3.63
N GLN A 224 -8.76 1.84 2.50
CA GLN A 224 -8.85 3.15 1.88
C GLN A 224 -10.28 3.40 1.47
N VAL A 225 -10.81 4.55 1.85
CA VAL A 225 -12.17 4.97 1.50
C VAL A 225 -12.12 6.36 0.90
N ASP A 226 -12.78 6.58 -0.23
CA ASP A 226 -13.10 7.92 -0.71
C ASP A 226 -14.60 8.14 -0.53
N ASN A 227 -14.94 8.91 0.50
CA ASN A 227 -16.30 9.20 0.93
C ASN A 227 -16.91 10.31 0.05
N ILE A 228 -17.80 9.90 -0.85
CA ILE A 228 -18.47 10.78 -1.82
C ILE A 228 -19.53 11.62 -1.12
N ALA A 229 -20.29 10.97 -0.24
CA ALA A 229 -21.52 11.52 0.30
C ALA A 229 -21.29 12.52 1.44
N GLY A 230 -20.13 12.47 2.09
CA GLY A 230 -19.84 13.23 3.30
C GLY A 230 -20.54 12.63 4.53
N GLY A 231 -20.28 13.24 5.70
CA GLY A 231 -20.76 12.69 6.97
C GLY A 231 -20.04 11.41 7.38
N TRP A 232 -20.37 10.90 8.57
CA TRP A 232 -19.72 9.72 9.10
C TRP A 232 -20.15 8.46 8.34
N TRP A 233 -19.20 7.87 7.63
CA TRP A 233 -19.36 6.69 6.78
C TRP A 233 -18.97 5.39 7.49
N GLY A 234 -18.24 5.48 8.60
CA GLY A 234 -17.57 4.35 9.26
C GLY A 234 -18.41 3.61 10.29
N GLU A 235 -19.75 3.72 10.28
CA GLU A 235 -20.63 2.88 11.12
C GLU A 235 -20.64 1.40 10.70
N GLY A 236 -19.95 1.04 9.62
CA GLY A 236 -19.99 -0.30 9.06
C GLY A 236 -19.18 -1.30 9.87
N ASP A 237 -19.81 -2.42 10.22
CA ASP A 237 -19.20 -3.48 11.02
C ASP A 237 -18.23 -4.33 10.17
N ASP A 238 -17.09 -4.75 10.74
CA ASP A 238 -16.32 -5.85 10.15
C ASP A 238 -16.96 -7.20 10.46
N MET A 239 -16.97 -8.07 9.45
CA MET A 239 -17.49 -9.43 9.56
C MET A 239 -16.47 -10.40 8.97
N TRP A 240 -15.97 -11.33 9.78
CA TRP A 240 -14.99 -12.33 9.36
C TRP A 240 -15.59 -13.73 9.34
N PHE A 241 -15.79 -14.25 8.14
CA PHE A 241 -16.26 -15.61 7.93
C PHE A 241 -15.03 -16.53 7.88
N ILE A 242 -14.85 -17.33 8.93
CA ILE A 242 -13.69 -18.21 9.11
C ILE A 242 -14.14 -19.66 8.98
N ASP A 243 -13.42 -20.45 8.19
CA ASP A 243 -13.63 -21.89 8.01
C ASP A 243 -15.09 -22.24 7.66
N GLY A 244 -15.70 -21.44 6.78
CA GLY A 244 -17.06 -21.63 6.27
C GLY A 244 -18.18 -21.34 7.28
N LEU A 245 -17.87 -20.76 8.46
CA LEU A 245 -18.87 -20.38 9.43
C LEU A 245 -19.77 -19.25 8.89
N ALA A 246 -21.08 -19.47 8.95
CA ALA A 246 -22.10 -18.53 8.50
C ALA A 246 -22.44 -17.48 9.57
N TRP A 247 -23.42 -16.63 9.29
CA TRP A 247 -23.94 -15.64 10.24
C TRP A 247 -24.52 -16.27 11.52
N PRO A 248 -24.25 -15.69 12.71
CA PRO A 248 -23.28 -14.62 12.95
C PRO A 248 -21.84 -15.14 12.84
N PRO A 249 -20.94 -14.41 12.16
CA PRO A 249 -19.54 -14.80 12.04
C PRO A 249 -18.86 -14.83 13.42
N PRO A 250 -17.78 -15.63 13.58
CA PRO A 250 -17.03 -15.70 14.84
C PRO A 250 -16.36 -14.39 15.26
N ILE A 251 -16.10 -13.49 14.31
CA ILE A 251 -15.64 -12.12 14.57
C ILE A 251 -16.61 -11.18 13.87
N HIS A 252 -17.23 -10.32 14.68
CA HIS A 252 -18.17 -9.30 14.28
C HIS A 252 -17.85 -8.02 15.05
N GLY A 253 -17.60 -6.93 14.34
CA GLY A 253 -17.30 -5.62 14.91
C GLY A 253 -18.51 -4.80 15.27
N THR A 254 -18.26 -3.51 15.49
CA THR A 254 -19.25 -2.48 15.86
C THR A 254 -19.09 -1.16 15.11
N GLY A 255 -18.10 -1.06 14.21
CA GLY A 255 -17.74 0.15 13.50
C GLY A 255 -16.39 0.02 12.81
N THR A 256 -16.20 0.74 11.71
CA THR A 256 -15.00 0.65 10.88
C THR A 256 -13.79 1.25 11.60
N GLU A 257 -13.96 2.33 12.34
CA GLU A 257 -12.86 2.97 13.06
C GLU A 257 -12.25 2.08 14.14
N GLU A 258 -13.07 1.23 14.72
CA GLU A 258 -12.69 0.37 15.83
C GLU A 258 -11.79 -0.77 15.35
N ILE A 259 -11.95 -1.20 14.10
CA ILE A 259 -10.99 -2.08 13.41
C ILE A 259 -9.59 -1.49 13.50
N PHE A 260 -9.44 -0.17 13.38
CA PHE A 260 -8.15 0.52 13.30
C PHE A 260 -7.80 1.26 14.60
N GLY A 261 -8.39 0.83 15.73
CA GLY A 261 -8.10 1.33 17.08
C GLY A 261 -8.58 2.75 17.36
N GLY A 262 -9.53 3.23 16.57
CA GLY A 262 -10.21 4.51 16.76
C GLY A 262 -11.44 4.36 17.64
N GLY A 263 -12.28 5.39 17.62
CA GLY A 263 -13.60 5.38 18.23
C GLY A 263 -14.26 6.75 18.05
N ALA A 264 -15.60 6.77 18.04
CA ALA A 264 -16.40 8.00 18.01
C ALA A 264 -16.05 8.91 16.81
N CYS A 265 -16.04 8.33 15.61
CA CYS A 265 -15.89 9.05 14.35
C CYS A 265 -14.60 9.92 14.28
N PRO A 266 -13.38 9.33 14.23
CA PRO A 266 -12.13 10.09 14.27
C PRO A 266 -12.09 11.23 13.23
N GLU A 267 -11.79 12.45 13.70
CA GLU A 267 -11.63 13.65 12.86
C GLU A 267 -10.16 14.08 12.73
N THR A 268 -9.24 13.38 13.39
CA THR A 268 -7.82 13.75 13.40
C THR A 268 -6.98 12.53 13.08
N GLU A 269 -6.02 12.74 12.17
CA GLU A 269 -5.05 11.72 11.81
C GLU A 269 -4.27 11.27 13.06
N TYR A 270 -4.06 9.97 13.18
CA TYR A 270 -3.20 9.38 14.21
C TYR A 270 -2.49 8.16 13.66
N GLY A 271 -1.34 7.85 14.25
CA GLY A 271 -0.55 6.69 13.87
C GLY A 271 0.22 6.14 15.06
N GLY A 272 0.41 4.84 15.06
CA GLY A 272 1.17 4.12 16.06
C GLY A 272 1.82 2.87 15.48
N PRO A 273 2.55 2.10 16.31
CA PRO A 273 3.28 0.93 15.83
C PRO A 273 2.41 -0.10 15.12
N THR A 274 1.16 -0.29 15.56
CA THR A 274 0.30 -1.36 15.04
C THR A 274 -0.96 -0.89 14.34
N HIS A 275 -1.32 0.40 14.38
CA HIS A 275 -2.57 0.89 13.80
C HIS A 275 -2.56 2.41 13.65
N GLY A 276 -3.44 2.93 12.78
CA GLY A 276 -3.62 4.37 12.58
C GLY A 276 -4.67 4.73 11.53
N PHE A 277 -5.16 5.97 11.62
CA PHE A 277 -5.81 6.70 10.52
C PHE A 277 -4.81 7.74 10.01
N HIS A 278 -4.05 7.40 8.97
CA HIS A 278 -2.94 8.23 8.47
C HIS A 278 -3.32 9.16 7.31
N LEU A 279 -4.58 9.15 6.89
CA LEU A 279 -5.18 10.15 6.01
C LEU A 279 -6.64 10.39 6.45
N ILE A 280 -7.01 11.64 6.67
CA ILE A 280 -8.40 12.08 6.84
C ILE A 280 -8.59 13.41 6.10
N GLU A 281 -9.49 13.45 5.12
CA GLU A 281 -9.91 14.67 4.43
C GLU A 281 -11.27 15.17 4.93
N HIS A 282 -11.46 16.48 4.82
CA HIS A 282 -12.72 17.20 5.10
C HIS A 282 -12.99 18.18 3.94
N LEU A 283 -13.43 17.65 2.80
CA LEU A 283 -13.65 18.44 1.59
C LEU A 283 -14.92 19.28 1.65
N ASP A 284 -14.93 20.42 0.94
CA ASP A 284 -16.07 21.33 0.80
C ASP A 284 -16.66 21.86 2.12
N GLY A 285 -15.87 21.84 3.20
CA GLY A 285 -16.35 22.19 4.54
C GLY A 285 -17.26 21.14 5.19
N GLU A 286 -17.34 19.94 4.62
CA GLU A 286 -18.08 18.80 5.14
C GLU A 286 -17.15 17.83 5.87
N LEU A 287 -17.53 17.40 7.07
CA LEU A 287 -16.74 16.44 7.84
C LEU A 287 -16.70 15.08 7.15
N TRP A 288 -15.50 14.47 7.13
CA TRP A 288 -15.20 13.15 6.58
C TRP A 288 -15.47 12.97 5.09
N LYS A 289 -15.84 14.03 4.35
CA LYS A 289 -15.97 13.98 2.89
C LYS A 289 -14.59 13.97 2.26
N GLY A 290 -14.39 13.09 1.28
CA GLY A 290 -13.11 12.87 0.63
C GLY A 290 -12.39 11.63 1.14
N LYS A 291 -11.07 11.62 1.02
CA LYS A 291 -10.26 10.42 1.21
C LYS A 291 -9.93 10.17 2.67
N SER A 292 -9.98 8.91 3.05
CA SER A 292 -9.51 8.38 4.32
C SER A 292 -8.67 7.13 4.08
N ALA A 293 -7.68 6.91 4.94
CA ALA A 293 -6.83 5.74 4.90
C ALA A 293 -6.44 5.32 6.31
N MET A 294 -6.35 4.01 6.50
CA MET A 294 -6.16 3.41 7.80
C MET A 294 -5.45 2.07 7.68
N TYR A 295 -4.62 1.75 8.66
CA TYR A 295 -3.90 0.48 8.72
C TYR A 295 -4.02 -0.16 10.09
N ARG A 296 -3.96 -1.50 10.12
CA ARG A 296 -3.77 -2.30 11.33
C ARG A 296 -2.88 -3.50 11.04
N TRP A 297 -1.93 -3.73 11.92
CA TRP A 297 -1.03 -4.89 11.95
C TRP A 297 -1.42 -5.76 13.15
N PHE A 298 -1.97 -6.94 12.89
CA PHE A 298 -2.37 -7.93 13.89
C PHE A 298 -1.15 -8.70 14.44
N LEU A 299 -0.16 -7.97 14.95
CA LEU A 299 1.10 -8.52 15.45
C LEU A 299 0.93 -9.35 16.72
N HIS A 300 -0.02 -8.94 17.56
CA HIS A 300 -0.26 -9.56 18.87
C HIS A 300 -1.47 -10.52 18.83
N ASP A 301 -2.31 -10.38 17.81
CA ASP A 301 -3.65 -10.92 17.70
C ASP A 301 -3.99 -11.35 16.25
N PRO A 302 -3.14 -12.12 15.57
CA PRO A 302 -3.41 -12.53 14.18
C PRO A 302 -4.71 -13.33 14.08
N VAL A 303 -5.50 -13.07 13.04
CA VAL A 303 -6.77 -13.78 12.81
C VAL A 303 -6.48 -15.11 12.10
N ARG A 304 -6.73 -16.23 12.79
CA ARG A 304 -6.33 -17.57 12.35
C ARG A 304 -7.46 -18.28 11.62
N PHE A 305 -7.11 -19.07 10.61
CA PHE A 305 -8.02 -19.89 9.85
C PHE A 305 -7.36 -21.21 9.43
N SER A 306 -8.13 -22.29 9.31
CA SER A 306 -7.62 -23.63 8.99
C SER A 306 -7.96 -24.06 7.57
N GLU A 307 -9.05 -23.53 7.03
CA GLU A 307 -9.58 -23.87 5.71
C GLU A 307 -9.82 -22.63 4.86
N SER A 308 -10.36 -21.55 5.44
CA SER A 308 -10.65 -20.32 4.69
C SER A 308 -10.88 -19.12 5.59
N VAL A 309 -10.68 -17.92 5.04
CA VAL A 309 -11.08 -16.66 5.65
C VAL A 309 -11.68 -15.76 4.59
N LYS A 310 -12.79 -15.09 4.93
CA LYS A 310 -13.33 -13.94 4.18
C LYS A 310 -13.53 -12.80 5.17
N ALA A 311 -12.64 -11.81 5.12
CA ALA A 311 -12.72 -10.59 5.91
C ALA A 311 -13.46 -9.52 5.11
N THR A 312 -14.55 -9.02 5.67
CA THR A 312 -15.41 -8.03 5.01
C THR A 312 -15.70 -6.86 5.94
N VAL A 313 -16.09 -5.73 5.39
CA VAL A 313 -16.59 -4.56 6.14
C VAL A 313 -17.82 -4.01 5.45
N GLU A 314 -18.82 -3.61 6.22
CA GLU A 314 -19.94 -2.89 5.63
C GLU A 314 -19.51 -1.50 5.15
N HIS A 315 -20.07 -1.03 4.04
CA HIS A 315 -19.88 0.35 3.58
C HIS A 315 -20.96 1.25 4.19
N GLY A 316 -20.75 1.62 5.45
CA GLY A 316 -21.77 2.20 6.32
C GLY A 316 -22.77 1.16 6.84
N HIS A 317 -23.54 1.50 7.87
CA HIS A 317 -24.40 0.53 8.55
C HIS A 317 -25.37 -0.16 7.59
N ALA A 318 -25.36 -1.49 7.57
CA ALA A 318 -26.14 -2.30 6.64
C ALA A 318 -25.89 -1.96 5.15
N ASN A 319 -24.65 -1.61 4.79
CA ASN A 319 -24.23 -1.35 3.40
C ASN A 319 -25.03 -0.22 2.75
N ASN A 320 -25.30 0.85 3.50
CA ASN A 320 -26.16 1.93 3.03
C ASN A 320 -25.40 3.11 2.38
N PHE A 321 -24.06 3.17 2.44
CA PHE A 321 -23.26 4.20 1.77
C PHE A 321 -22.76 3.77 0.39
N GLU A 322 -22.61 4.74 -0.52
CA GLU A 322 -22.07 4.51 -1.87
C GLU A 322 -20.74 5.26 -2.00
N ASN A 323 -19.63 4.53 -1.82
CA ASN A 323 -18.30 5.09 -1.68
C ASN A 323 -17.27 4.25 -2.45
N ASP A 324 -16.08 4.80 -2.66
CA ASP A 324 -14.97 4.05 -3.27
C ASP A 324 -14.17 3.36 -2.17
N TYR A 325 -14.04 2.04 -2.23
CA TYR A 325 -13.32 1.25 -1.25
C TYR A 325 -12.16 0.55 -1.93
N ALA A 326 -10.97 0.60 -1.33
CA ALA A 326 -9.84 -0.23 -1.70
C ALA A 326 -9.17 -0.80 -0.45
N ALA A 327 -8.60 -1.98 -0.54
CA ALA A 327 -7.87 -2.59 0.57
C ALA A 327 -6.67 -3.41 0.10
N VAL A 328 -5.68 -3.52 0.99
CA VAL A 328 -4.66 -4.58 0.93
C VAL A 328 -4.81 -5.44 2.18
N GLY A 329 -5.04 -6.73 1.95
CA GLY A 329 -4.93 -7.74 3.00
C GLY A 329 -3.54 -8.35 3.01
N TYR A 330 -2.96 -8.56 4.20
CA TYR A 330 -1.64 -9.15 4.40
C TYR A 330 -1.76 -10.38 5.30
N TRP A 331 -1.24 -11.53 4.89
CA TRP A 331 -1.38 -12.79 5.64
C TRP A 331 -0.22 -13.75 5.41
N TYR A 332 -0.16 -14.80 6.24
CA TYR A 332 0.67 -15.97 5.98
C TYR A 332 -0.21 -17.19 5.82
N GLN A 333 0.11 -18.07 4.87
CA GLN A 333 -0.58 -19.36 4.77
C GLN A 333 0.33 -20.47 4.26
N ALA A 334 -0.12 -21.71 4.42
CA ALA A 334 0.47 -22.86 3.76
C ALA A 334 0.19 -22.83 2.24
N GLU A 335 1.13 -23.39 1.48
CA GLU A 335 0.99 -23.61 0.04
C GLU A 335 0.44 -25.02 -0.27
N PRO A 336 -0.28 -25.19 -1.41
CA PRO A 336 -0.62 -24.17 -2.41
C PRO A 336 -1.78 -23.26 -1.97
N HIS A 337 -1.73 -22.00 -2.39
CA HIS A 337 -2.84 -21.05 -2.28
C HIS A 337 -3.78 -21.05 -3.50
N SER A 338 -4.99 -20.51 -3.31
CA SER A 338 -5.93 -20.26 -4.42
C SER A 338 -5.44 -19.10 -5.29
N PRO A 339 -5.48 -19.21 -6.64
CA PRO A 339 -5.15 -18.09 -7.51
C PRO A 339 -5.97 -16.85 -7.15
N PHE A 340 -5.33 -15.69 -7.21
CA PHE A 340 -6.00 -14.43 -6.95
C PHE A 340 -7.02 -14.09 -8.05
N PRO A 341 -8.10 -13.34 -7.73
CA PRO A 341 -8.94 -12.74 -8.74
C PRO A 341 -8.08 -11.90 -9.69
N ALA A 342 -8.53 -11.78 -10.94
CA ALA A 342 -7.85 -10.93 -11.91
C ALA A 342 -7.75 -9.49 -11.36
N LEU A 343 -6.54 -8.94 -11.37
CA LEU A 343 -6.33 -7.55 -11.02
C LEU A 343 -7.14 -6.66 -11.98
N LEU A 344 -7.80 -5.63 -11.44
CA LEU A 344 -8.53 -4.65 -12.25
C LEU A 344 -7.60 -4.05 -13.32
N ASP A 345 -8.15 -3.64 -14.46
CA ASP A 345 -7.37 -2.92 -15.47
C ASP A 345 -6.82 -1.59 -14.93
N ARG A 346 -5.81 -1.05 -15.61
CA ARG A 346 -5.06 0.13 -15.16
C ARG A 346 -5.94 1.30 -14.74
N ASP A 347 -6.87 1.69 -15.58
CA ASP A 347 -7.66 2.90 -15.33
C ASP A 347 -8.69 2.63 -14.23
N SER A 348 -9.23 1.42 -14.15
CA SER A 348 -10.11 0.96 -13.04
C SER A 348 -9.41 0.85 -11.68
N ARG A 349 -8.07 0.99 -11.59
CA ARG A 349 -7.35 1.07 -10.31
C ARG A 349 -7.12 2.49 -9.82
N ARG A 350 -7.12 3.47 -10.72
CA ARG A 350 -6.77 4.86 -10.38
C ARG A 350 -7.84 5.50 -9.49
N PRO A 351 -7.43 6.27 -8.47
CA PRO A 351 -8.36 6.93 -7.56
C PRO A 351 -9.18 7.99 -8.30
N ARG A 352 -10.33 8.39 -7.74
CA ARG A 352 -11.02 9.61 -8.18
C ARG A 352 -10.13 10.82 -7.90
N VAL A 353 -10.05 11.71 -8.88
CA VAL A 353 -9.24 12.93 -8.86
C VAL A 353 -10.12 14.13 -9.28
N PRO A 354 -9.80 15.36 -8.85
CA PRO A 354 -10.57 16.54 -9.25
C PRO A 354 -10.42 16.84 -10.75
N ALA A 355 -11.33 17.66 -11.27
CA ALA A 355 -11.23 18.18 -12.63
C ALA A 355 -9.92 18.95 -12.84
N GLY A 356 -9.30 18.79 -14.00
CA GLY A 356 -8.02 19.44 -14.33
C GLY A 356 -6.78 18.76 -13.75
N PHE A 357 -6.93 17.68 -12.97
CA PHE A 357 -5.78 16.97 -12.38
C PHE A 357 -4.81 16.42 -13.44
N ASP A 358 -5.30 15.89 -14.56
CA ASP A 358 -4.43 15.40 -15.64
C ASP A 358 -3.59 16.51 -16.29
N ASP A 359 -4.15 17.71 -16.43
CA ASP A 359 -3.42 18.87 -16.94
C ASP A 359 -2.33 19.31 -15.94
N LEU A 360 -2.66 19.36 -14.65
CA LEU A 360 -1.71 19.63 -13.57
C LEU A 360 -0.57 18.61 -13.57
N ARG A 361 -0.90 17.32 -13.56
CA ARG A 361 0.06 16.20 -13.58
C ARG A 361 1.01 16.27 -14.79
N THR A 362 0.45 16.56 -15.97
CA THR A 362 1.23 16.74 -17.20
C THR A 362 2.15 17.96 -17.11
N SER A 363 1.66 19.07 -16.55
CA SER A 363 2.43 20.29 -16.32
C SER A 363 3.62 20.04 -15.38
N LEU A 364 3.41 19.36 -14.25
CA LEU A 364 4.46 19.01 -13.29
C LEU A 364 5.55 18.15 -13.92
N SER A 365 5.16 17.13 -14.70
CA SER A 365 6.12 16.32 -15.45
C SER A 365 6.92 17.18 -16.44
N GLY A 366 6.27 18.11 -17.15
CA GLY A 366 6.95 19.07 -18.02
C GLY A 366 7.95 19.97 -17.29
N LEU A 367 7.64 20.41 -16.06
CA LEU A 367 8.54 21.22 -15.24
C LEU A 367 9.80 20.44 -14.82
N VAL A 368 9.65 19.17 -14.39
CA VAL A 368 10.81 18.30 -14.12
C VAL A 368 11.70 18.20 -15.36
N GLY A 369 11.11 17.95 -16.54
CA GLY A 369 11.86 17.88 -17.80
C GLY A 369 12.59 19.17 -18.17
N LYS A 370 12.00 20.34 -17.88
CA LYS A 370 12.66 21.63 -18.08
C LYS A 370 13.86 21.81 -17.16
N VAL A 371 13.74 21.49 -15.86
CA VAL A 371 14.86 21.58 -14.91
C VAL A 371 16.01 20.68 -15.35
N VAL A 372 15.71 19.41 -15.65
CA VAL A 372 16.71 18.39 -16.03
C VAL A 372 17.42 18.73 -17.35
N SER A 373 16.75 19.39 -18.29
CA SER A 373 17.36 19.77 -19.58
C SER A 373 18.14 21.09 -19.53
N ARG A 374 17.83 22.00 -18.59
CA ARG A 374 18.44 23.34 -18.52
C ARG A 374 19.66 23.41 -17.60
N HIS A 375 19.69 22.61 -16.54
CA HIS A 375 20.75 22.68 -15.53
C HIS A 375 21.49 21.34 -15.44
N ALA A 376 22.80 21.41 -15.28
CA ALA A 376 23.60 20.21 -15.07
C ALA A 376 23.27 19.61 -13.69
N PRO A 377 23.12 18.27 -13.58
CA PRO A 377 22.90 17.63 -12.28
C PRO A 377 23.97 18.02 -11.25
N GLY A 378 23.53 18.27 -10.01
CA GLY A 378 24.40 18.66 -8.90
C GLY A 378 24.80 20.14 -8.84
N THR A 379 24.34 21.00 -9.75
CA THR A 379 24.47 22.46 -9.58
C THR A 379 23.40 23.01 -8.65
N ALA A 380 23.68 24.15 -8.02
CA ALA A 380 22.72 24.77 -7.10
C ALA A 380 21.40 25.18 -7.79
N GLU A 381 21.45 25.52 -9.08
CA GLU A 381 20.26 25.81 -9.90
C GLU A 381 19.41 24.56 -10.15
N PHE A 382 20.06 23.42 -10.43
CA PHE A 382 19.38 22.13 -10.60
C PHE A 382 18.66 21.72 -9.31
N GLU A 383 19.37 21.77 -8.18
CA GLU A 383 18.81 21.40 -6.87
C GLU A 383 17.66 22.32 -6.47
N ARG A 384 17.81 23.65 -6.62
CA ARG A 384 16.71 24.60 -6.35
C ARG A 384 15.51 24.37 -7.27
N GLY A 385 15.75 24.09 -8.55
CA GLY A 385 14.69 23.82 -9.52
C GLY A 385 13.90 22.56 -9.18
N LEU A 386 14.57 21.46 -8.89
CA LEU A 386 13.91 20.21 -8.47
C LEU A 386 13.20 20.37 -7.13
N HIS A 387 13.80 21.08 -6.18
CA HIS A 387 13.16 21.35 -4.90
C HIS A 387 11.82 22.09 -5.05
N GLY A 388 11.78 23.17 -5.83
CA GLY A 388 10.54 23.91 -6.08
C GLY A 388 9.47 23.09 -6.80
N VAL A 389 9.87 22.29 -7.80
CA VAL A 389 8.93 21.35 -8.45
C VAL A 389 8.44 20.30 -7.45
N GLY A 390 9.33 19.84 -6.57
CA GLY A 390 9.02 18.94 -5.47
C GLY A 390 7.96 19.46 -4.51
N GLU A 391 7.96 20.74 -4.17
CA GLU A 391 6.92 21.36 -3.33
C GLU A 391 5.53 21.25 -3.97
N ALA A 392 5.44 21.37 -5.30
CA ALA A 392 4.18 21.16 -6.00
C ALA A 392 3.72 19.69 -5.98
N PHE A 393 4.66 18.73 -6.03
CA PHE A 393 4.34 17.32 -5.81
C PHE A 393 3.87 17.05 -4.37
N GLU A 394 4.46 17.66 -3.36
CA GLU A 394 3.99 17.55 -1.97
C GLU A 394 2.56 18.06 -1.80
N ALA A 395 2.22 19.19 -2.45
CA ALA A 395 0.87 19.71 -2.46
C ALA A 395 -0.12 18.72 -3.11
N VAL A 396 0.26 18.07 -4.22
CA VAL A 396 -0.52 16.95 -4.80
C VAL A 396 -0.65 15.79 -3.82
N TYR A 397 0.43 15.37 -3.15
CA TYR A 397 0.42 14.27 -2.20
C TYR A 397 -0.39 14.56 -0.94
N THR A 398 -0.53 15.83 -0.55
CA THR A 398 -1.36 16.28 0.59
C THR A 398 -2.77 16.71 0.19
N GLY A 399 -3.07 16.79 -1.11
CA GLY A 399 -4.43 16.95 -1.65
C GLY A 399 -4.80 18.39 -1.93
N ASP A 400 -3.83 19.29 -1.79
CA ASP A 400 -3.95 20.70 -2.09
C ASP A 400 -3.59 20.95 -3.56
N PHE A 401 -4.50 20.57 -4.45
CA PHE A 401 -4.30 20.69 -5.89
C PHE A 401 -4.28 22.15 -6.38
N GLU A 402 -4.91 23.06 -5.64
CA GLU A 402 -4.86 24.50 -5.92
C GLU A 402 -3.47 25.05 -5.62
N ALA A 403 -2.92 24.79 -4.43
CA ALA A 403 -1.55 25.17 -4.10
C ALA A 403 -0.54 24.53 -5.05
N ALA A 404 -0.73 23.26 -5.43
CA ALA A 404 0.12 22.60 -6.42
C ALA A 404 0.14 23.35 -7.76
N ALA A 405 -1.02 23.81 -8.24
CA ALA A 405 -1.13 24.57 -9.48
C ALA A 405 -0.50 25.97 -9.36
N GLU A 406 -0.69 26.66 -8.23
CA GLU A 406 -0.07 27.96 -7.97
C GLU A 406 1.46 27.87 -7.93
N ILE A 407 2.01 26.87 -7.21
CA ILE A 407 3.46 26.62 -7.14
C ILE A 407 3.98 26.33 -8.54
N ALA A 408 3.33 25.42 -9.29
CA ALA A 408 3.72 25.08 -10.65
C ALA A 408 3.72 26.30 -11.60
N ALA A 409 2.73 27.17 -11.49
CA ALA A 409 2.65 28.40 -12.28
C ALA A 409 3.80 29.37 -11.95
N SER A 410 4.12 29.56 -10.67
CA SER A 410 5.21 30.44 -10.23
C SER A 410 6.58 30.03 -10.79
N ILE A 411 6.83 28.72 -10.88
CA ILE A 411 8.06 28.17 -11.47
C ILE A 411 8.09 28.39 -12.99
N GLY A 412 6.92 28.35 -13.65
CA GLY A 412 6.80 28.59 -15.07
C GLY A 412 7.11 30.02 -15.49
N ASP A 413 6.76 31.00 -14.66
CA ASP A 413 6.91 32.43 -14.91
C ASP A 413 8.32 32.96 -14.59
N ASP A 414 8.97 32.46 -13.54
CA ASP A 414 10.36 32.80 -13.19
C ASP A 414 11.42 32.24 -14.16
N GLN A 415 10.97 31.46 -15.16
CA GLN A 415 11.80 30.71 -16.08
C GLN A 415 11.62 31.07 -17.57
N GLN A 416 10.92 32.18 -17.86
CA GLN A 416 10.96 32.91 -19.14
C GLN A 416 11.94 34.08 -19.06
#